data_AF-A0A7W0M5S2-F1
#
_entry.id   AF-A0A7W0M5S2-F1
#
_cell.length_a   1.000
_cell.length_b   1.000
_cell.length_c   1.000
_cell.angle_alpha   90.00
_cell.angle_beta   90.00
_cell.angle_gamma   90.00
#
_symmetry.space_group_name_H-M   'P 1'
#
loop_
_entity.id
_entity.type
_entity.pdbx_description
1 polymer ?
#
loop_
_entity_poly.entity_id
_entity_poly.type
_entity_poly.pdbx_seq_one_letter_code
_entity_poly.pdbx_strand_id
1 'polypeptide(L)'
;MAKFVASTWNRKTRGQQKIKGFIQRGEHLKSALKSTQAKIDQQKFNSEGLVRGIFVAPEYFFSAKYAGMTVGNRKMPRPIGADSHAQLLKMLANISRMFPRILILPGTVAWKKPMNLREFGQRLAYHLGREQFRQPLNGDQLLRGLRAEWQWGVGGKIVNGEDRQDYEEANGVEMPTTLITDQEFADIATSHPGFYTHMVATVENDGGLGSAAHAALKRHNSSAVRHMMQNTAYAFLNGNVVFEYAKQGNYHEEAGDGSLVFAPGAKSGVQNIEGIRFGFEICLDHNLGTLSKQLRNGREIDIHIVMSDWVGFSAGNVVARDGGFFVHASTEPSVAGAWRISNGQKVLAHSLGSETIQGTPLSHWEIDVEVEDPFALAGTFMDPSRPVRKWASVTANRGGFRSHG
;
A
#
# COMPACT_ATOMS: atom_id res chain seq x y z
N MET A 1 15.14 -15.14 20.64
CA MET A 1 13.79 -15.31 20.06
C MET A 1 12.76 -14.64 20.94
N ALA A 2 12.07 -13.62 20.42
CA ALA A 2 10.93 -13.02 21.10
C ALA A 2 9.65 -13.73 20.64
N LYS A 3 8.77 -14.07 21.60
CA LYS A 3 7.48 -14.74 21.34
C LYS A 3 6.32 -13.79 21.54
N PHE A 4 5.32 -13.87 20.68
CA PHE A 4 4.15 -13.01 20.70
C PHE A 4 2.87 -13.77 20.38
N VAL A 5 1.73 -13.16 20.73
CA VAL A 5 0.43 -13.59 20.23
C VAL A 5 0.06 -12.77 19.00
N ALA A 6 -0.19 -13.42 17.87
CA ALA A 6 -0.81 -12.80 16.70
C ALA A 6 -2.30 -13.13 16.63
N SER A 7 -3.15 -12.11 16.59
CA SER A 7 -4.60 -12.25 16.48
C SER A 7 -5.08 -11.74 15.12
N THR A 8 -5.79 -12.61 14.38
CA THR A 8 -6.40 -12.24 13.10
C THR A 8 -7.92 -12.26 13.24
N TRP A 9 -8.55 -11.12 13.01
CA TRP A 9 -10.01 -11.02 13.10
C TRP A 9 -10.66 -11.31 11.75
N ASN A 10 -11.43 -12.39 11.66
CA ASN A 10 -12.23 -12.67 10.47
C ASN A 10 -13.59 -12.00 10.60
N ARG A 11 -13.78 -10.85 9.92
CA ARG A 11 -15.00 -10.07 10.05
C ARG A 11 -15.47 -9.52 8.72
N LYS A 12 -16.61 -10.01 8.22
CA LYS A 12 -17.24 -9.49 6.99
C LYS A 12 -17.56 -8.00 7.12
N THR A 13 -16.76 -7.14 6.48
CA THR A 13 -16.87 -5.68 6.65
C THR A 13 -18.08 -5.09 5.95
N ARG A 14 -18.52 -5.65 4.81
CA ARG A 14 -19.75 -5.22 4.11
C ARG A 14 -21.00 -5.26 4.99
N GLY A 15 -21.17 -6.31 5.79
CA GLY A 15 -22.31 -6.41 6.72
C GLY A 15 -22.26 -5.37 7.85
N GLN A 16 -21.05 -5.01 8.29
CA GLN A 16 -20.81 -4.07 9.39
C GLN A 16 -21.04 -2.62 9.00
N GLN A 17 -21.03 -2.30 7.71
CA GLN A 17 -21.31 -0.96 7.22
C GLN A 17 -22.76 -0.53 7.45
N LYS A 18 -23.67 -1.45 7.79
CA LYS A 18 -25.04 -1.13 8.21
C LYS A 18 -25.10 -0.50 9.61
N ILE A 19 -24.08 -0.76 10.44
CA ILE A 19 -23.99 -0.29 11.82
C ILE A 19 -23.74 1.23 11.86
N LYS A 20 -24.35 1.94 12.83
CA LYS A 20 -24.28 3.41 12.95
C LYS A 20 -22.89 3.86 13.44
N GLY A 21 -22.00 4.12 12.47
CA GLY A 21 -20.79 4.92 12.67
C GLY A 21 -19.57 4.18 13.22
N PHE A 22 -18.43 4.86 13.20
CA PHE A 22 -17.15 4.29 13.61
C PHE A 22 -17.02 4.12 15.13
N ILE A 23 -17.83 4.84 15.94
CA ILE A 23 -17.81 4.71 17.41
C ILE A 23 -18.15 3.28 17.85
N GLN A 24 -19.26 2.73 17.34
CA GLN A 24 -19.66 1.36 17.68
C GLN A 24 -18.65 0.32 17.19
N ARG A 25 -18.03 0.54 16.03
CA ARG A 25 -16.95 -0.32 15.54
C ARG A 25 -15.69 -0.21 16.39
N GLY A 26 -15.42 0.96 16.98
CA GLY A 26 -14.41 1.17 18.01
C GLY A 26 -14.66 0.31 19.25
N GLU A 27 -15.91 0.22 19.73
CA GLU A 27 -16.25 -0.67 20.85
C GLU A 27 -16.06 -2.14 20.50
N HIS A 28 -16.46 -2.56 19.29
CA HIS A 28 -16.21 -3.94 18.83
C HIS A 28 -14.71 -4.25 18.77
N LEU A 29 -13.89 -3.30 18.29
CA LEU A 29 -12.43 -3.42 18.29
C LEU A 29 -11.88 -3.55 19.72
N LYS A 30 -12.37 -2.75 20.68
CA LYS A 30 -11.97 -2.90 22.10
C LYS A 30 -12.30 -4.28 22.65
N SER A 31 -13.46 -4.86 22.31
CA SER A 31 -13.80 -6.23 22.72
C SER A 31 -12.81 -7.26 22.17
N ALA A 32 -12.45 -7.15 20.89
CA ALA A 32 -11.48 -8.05 20.25
C ALA A 32 -10.06 -7.90 20.84
N LEU A 33 -9.67 -6.67 21.18
CA LEU A 33 -8.40 -6.38 21.84
C LEU A 33 -8.35 -6.89 23.28
N LYS A 34 -9.45 -6.85 24.03
CA LYS A 34 -9.54 -7.47 25.38
C LYS A 34 -9.28 -8.98 25.31
N SER A 35 -9.88 -9.66 24.33
CA SER A 35 -9.62 -11.08 24.09
C SER A 35 -8.14 -11.33 23.75
N THR A 36 -7.57 -10.53 22.85
CA THR A 36 -6.15 -10.64 22.49
C THR A 36 -5.23 -10.41 23.70
N GLN A 37 -5.51 -9.41 24.51
CA GLN A 37 -4.78 -9.13 25.75
C GLN A 37 -4.87 -10.31 26.73
N ALA A 38 -6.08 -10.86 26.95
CA ALA A 38 -6.26 -12.03 27.79
C ALA A 38 -5.43 -13.23 27.28
N LYS A 39 -5.37 -13.41 25.96
CA LYS A 39 -4.53 -14.46 25.37
C LYS A 39 -3.04 -14.23 25.59
N ILE A 40 -2.56 -12.98 25.44
CA ILE A 40 -1.17 -12.59 25.75
C ILE A 40 -0.83 -12.90 27.21
N ASP A 41 -1.72 -12.56 28.14
CA ASP A 41 -1.48 -12.75 29.57
C ASP A 41 -1.47 -14.23 29.97
N GLN A 42 -2.21 -15.08 29.26
CA GLN A 42 -2.18 -16.54 29.45
C GLN A 42 -0.84 -17.17 29.06
N GLN A 43 -0.17 -16.67 28.02
CA GLN A 43 1.03 -17.31 27.47
C GLN A 43 2.30 -17.09 28.31
N LYS A 44 2.31 -16.08 29.20
CA LYS A 44 3.49 -15.74 30.04
C LYS A 44 4.80 -15.55 29.27
N PHE A 45 4.75 -15.14 28.00
CA PHE A 45 5.95 -14.89 27.21
C PHE A 45 6.79 -13.76 27.83
N ASN A 46 8.07 -14.05 28.11
CA ASN A 46 9.01 -13.04 28.55
C ASN A 46 9.40 -12.17 27.35
N SER A 47 8.91 -10.94 27.34
CA SER A 47 9.22 -9.93 26.33
C SER A 47 9.70 -8.72 27.11
N GLU A 48 11.00 -8.48 27.12
CA GLU A 48 11.61 -7.35 27.81
C GLU A 48 11.23 -6.06 27.07
N GLY A 49 10.17 -5.38 27.50
CA GLY A 49 9.75 -4.07 26.95
C GLY A 49 9.12 -4.06 25.54
N LEU A 50 9.26 -5.13 24.75
CA LEU A 50 8.81 -5.20 23.35
C LEU A 50 7.28 -5.34 23.16
N VAL A 51 6.79 -5.20 21.93
CA VAL A 51 5.49 -5.70 21.46
C VAL A 51 5.26 -7.08 22.06
N ARG A 52 4.10 -7.31 22.68
CA ARG A 52 3.70 -8.61 23.26
C ARG A 52 2.70 -9.35 22.39
N GLY A 53 2.03 -8.62 21.51
CA GLY A 53 1.13 -9.20 20.53
C GLY A 53 0.78 -8.25 19.39
N ILE A 54 0.22 -8.84 18.35
CA ILE A 54 -0.21 -8.17 17.13
C ILE A 54 -1.69 -8.43 16.97
N PHE A 55 -2.46 -7.39 16.70
CA PHE A 55 -3.87 -7.51 16.35
C PHE A 55 -4.09 -7.01 14.94
N VAL A 56 -4.74 -7.80 14.08
CA VAL A 56 -5.02 -7.43 12.69
C VAL A 56 -6.50 -7.61 12.38
N ALA A 57 -7.17 -6.52 11.99
CA ALA A 57 -8.52 -6.53 11.42
C ALA A 57 -8.48 -6.44 9.88
N PRO A 58 -9.55 -6.86 9.19
CA PRO A 58 -9.57 -6.89 7.73
C PRO A 58 -9.75 -5.49 7.12
N GLU A 59 -9.59 -5.42 5.80
CA GLU A 59 -9.78 -4.19 5.02
C GLU A 59 -11.19 -3.59 5.18
N TYR A 60 -11.27 -2.26 5.17
CA TYR A 60 -12.51 -1.47 5.26
C TYR A 60 -13.26 -1.56 6.59
N PHE A 61 -12.63 -2.05 7.66
CA PHE A 61 -13.29 -2.15 8.96
C PHE A 61 -13.85 -0.79 9.43
N PHE A 62 -13.22 0.34 9.07
CA PHE A 62 -13.71 1.69 9.38
C PHE A 62 -14.22 2.49 8.15
N SER A 63 -14.76 1.80 7.14
CA SER A 63 -15.37 2.45 5.98
C SER A 63 -16.69 3.20 6.27
N ALA A 64 -17.15 4.02 5.33
CA ALA A 64 -18.40 4.76 5.47
C ALA A 64 -19.63 3.84 5.65
N LYS A 65 -20.73 4.41 6.14
CA LYS A 65 -21.99 3.66 6.25
C LYS A 65 -22.44 3.21 4.86
N TYR A 66 -22.80 1.94 4.74
CA TYR A 66 -23.14 1.26 3.48
C TYR A 66 -22.04 1.26 2.40
N ALA A 67 -20.77 1.49 2.76
CA ALA A 67 -19.66 1.64 1.82
C ALA A 67 -19.54 0.53 0.74
N GLY A 68 -19.76 0.88 -0.53
CA GLY A 68 -19.70 -0.07 -1.65
C GLY A 68 -20.97 -0.89 -1.85
N MET A 69 -22.01 -0.70 -1.03
CA MET A 69 -23.33 -1.30 -1.20
C MET A 69 -24.20 -0.47 -2.15
N THR A 70 -25.12 -1.12 -2.83
CA THR A 70 -26.21 -0.44 -3.56
C THR A 70 -27.41 -0.26 -2.62
N VAL A 71 -27.85 0.99 -2.44
CA VAL A 71 -29.03 1.35 -1.63
C VAL A 71 -30.01 2.08 -2.55
N GLY A 72 -31.14 1.45 -2.86
CA GLY A 72 -32.01 1.89 -3.96
C GLY A 72 -31.26 1.81 -5.29
N ASN A 73 -31.25 2.90 -6.05
CA ASN A 73 -30.53 2.99 -7.34
C ASN A 73 -29.13 3.61 -7.22
N ARG A 74 -28.61 3.78 -6.00
CA ARG A 74 -27.33 4.46 -5.76
C ARG A 74 -26.31 3.51 -5.14
N LYS A 75 -25.13 3.41 -5.75
CA LYS A 75 -23.96 2.81 -5.14
C LYS A 75 -23.35 3.81 -4.15
N MET A 76 -23.19 3.38 -2.91
CA MET A 76 -22.72 4.26 -1.82
C MET A 76 -21.19 4.33 -1.81
N PRO A 77 -20.60 5.52 -1.67
CA PRO A 77 -19.14 5.67 -1.67
C PRO A 77 -18.50 4.99 -0.47
N ARG A 78 -17.30 4.44 -0.66
CA ARG A 78 -16.49 3.85 0.43
C ARG A 78 -15.91 4.87 1.42
N PRO A 79 -15.34 6.01 0.97
CA PRO A 79 -14.55 6.84 1.86
C PRO A 79 -15.36 7.71 2.83
N ILE A 80 -14.85 7.86 4.05
CA ILE A 80 -15.26 8.91 5.00
C ILE A 80 -14.55 10.24 4.68
N GLY A 81 -15.10 11.37 5.16
CA GLY A 81 -14.45 12.68 5.01
C GLY A 81 -13.25 12.86 5.94
N ALA A 82 -12.39 13.84 5.62
CA ALA A 82 -11.16 14.15 6.36
C ALA A 82 -11.37 14.41 7.87
N ASP A 83 -12.44 15.11 8.26
CA ASP A 83 -12.73 15.38 9.67
C ASP A 83 -13.12 14.11 10.44
N SER A 84 -13.98 13.27 9.84
CA SER A 84 -14.32 11.95 10.41
C SER A 84 -13.09 11.05 10.51
N HIS A 85 -12.19 11.13 9.52
CA HIS A 85 -10.92 10.42 9.54
C HIS A 85 -10.03 10.88 10.71
N ALA A 86 -9.86 12.19 10.92
CA ALA A 86 -9.10 12.72 12.05
C ALA A 86 -9.69 12.30 13.42
N GLN A 87 -11.01 12.35 13.56
CA GLN A 87 -11.71 11.88 14.78
C GLN A 87 -11.50 10.39 15.01
N LEU A 88 -11.57 9.58 13.95
CA LEU A 88 -11.29 8.16 13.99
C LEU A 88 -9.85 7.87 14.46
N LEU A 89 -8.85 8.56 13.90
CA LEU A 89 -7.45 8.38 14.32
C LEU A 89 -7.25 8.72 15.80
N LYS A 90 -7.87 9.79 16.30
CA LYS A 90 -7.85 10.12 17.74
C LYS A 90 -8.47 9.03 18.60
N MET A 91 -9.60 8.47 18.17
CA MET A 91 -10.25 7.35 18.84
C MET A 91 -9.36 6.09 18.86
N LEU A 92 -8.74 5.74 17.73
CA LEU A 92 -7.85 4.58 17.61
C LEU A 92 -6.58 4.74 18.45
N ALA A 93 -6.00 5.94 18.49
CA ALA A 93 -4.91 6.27 19.40
C ALA A 93 -5.32 6.08 20.87
N ASN A 94 -6.51 6.55 21.26
CA ASN A 94 -7.02 6.32 22.62
C ASN A 94 -7.18 4.82 22.93
N ILE A 95 -7.72 4.04 21.99
CA ILE A 95 -7.84 2.58 22.14
C ILE A 95 -6.47 1.95 22.32
N SER A 96 -5.47 2.33 21.51
CA SER A 96 -4.12 1.79 21.62
C SER A 96 -3.45 2.06 22.97
N ARG A 97 -3.74 3.19 23.64
CA ARG A 97 -3.25 3.43 25.01
C ARG A 97 -3.85 2.49 26.04
N MET A 98 -5.07 2.01 25.81
CA MET A 98 -5.75 1.06 26.71
C MET A 98 -5.18 -0.36 26.62
N PHE A 99 -4.48 -0.68 25.52
CA PHE A 99 -3.90 -1.99 25.25
C PHE A 99 -2.40 -1.83 24.93
N PRO A 100 -1.59 -1.42 25.93
CA PRO A 100 -0.18 -1.14 25.71
C PRO A 100 0.56 -2.39 25.24
N ARG A 101 1.60 -2.20 24.43
CA ARG A 101 2.44 -3.26 23.88
C ARG A 101 1.69 -4.24 22.95
N ILE A 102 0.50 -3.90 22.48
CA ILE A 102 -0.14 -4.56 21.34
C ILE A 102 0.06 -3.67 20.10
N LEU A 103 0.65 -4.22 19.04
CA LEU A 103 0.67 -3.57 17.73
C LEU A 103 -0.71 -3.76 17.08
N ILE A 104 -1.47 -2.68 17.00
CA ILE A 104 -2.86 -2.71 16.53
C ILE A 104 -2.92 -2.24 15.09
N LEU A 105 -3.30 -3.14 14.19
CA LEU A 105 -3.75 -2.84 12.84
C LEU A 105 -5.28 -2.97 12.83
N PRO A 106 -6.03 -1.86 12.98
CA PRO A 106 -7.46 -1.89 13.23
C PRO A 106 -8.28 -2.14 11.95
N GLY A 107 -7.65 -2.67 10.89
CA GLY A 107 -8.16 -2.68 9.53
C GLY A 107 -7.89 -1.37 8.80
N THR A 108 -8.27 -1.31 7.53
CA THR A 108 -8.03 -0.11 6.71
C THR A 108 -9.18 0.88 6.78
N VAL A 109 -8.85 2.14 6.46
CA VAL A 109 -9.78 3.25 6.38
C VAL A 109 -9.79 3.75 4.93
N ALA A 110 -10.94 3.66 4.27
CA ALA A 110 -11.17 4.44 3.06
C ALA A 110 -11.54 5.87 3.49
N TRP A 111 -10.79 6.87 3.04
CA TRP A 111 -11.06 8.27 3.36
C TRP A 111 -10.77 9.18 2.16
N LYS A 112 -11.34 10.38 2.16
CA LYS A 112 -11.19 11.36 1.08
C LYS A 112 -10.88 12.74 1.61
N LYS A 113 -10.20 13.52 0.78
CA LYS A 113 -9.92 14.95 0.98
C LYS A 113 -10.10 15.71 -0.34
N PRO A 114 -10.21 17.05 -0.29
CA PRO A 114 -10.24 17.87 -1.50
C PRO A 114 -9.04 17.53 -2.40
N MET A 115 -9.28 17.55 -3.72
CA MET A 115 -8.24 17.33 -4.70
C MET A 115 -7.10 18.35 -4.50
N ASN A 116 -5.86 17.86 -4.42
CA ASN A 116 -4.66 18.68 -4.54
C ASN A 116 -3.84 18.14 -5.70
N LEU A 117 -3.84 18.87 -6.82
CA LEU A 117 -3.24 18.42 -8.08
C LEU A 117 -1.74 18.15 -7.96
N ARG A 118 -1.03 18.97 -7.18
CA ARG A 118 0.40 18.79 -6.95
C ARG A 118 0.67 17.50 -6.19
N GLU A 119 -0.05 17.26 -5.10
CA GLU A 119 0.08 16.03 -4.32
C GLU A 119 -0.29 14.79 -5.15
N PHE A 120 -1.41 14.87 -5.88
CA PHE A 120 -1.87 13.79 -6.73
C PHE A 120 -0.85 13.46 -7.83
N GLY A 121 -0.33 14.47 -8.52
CA GLY A 121 0.70 14.33 -9.53
C GLY A 121 1.99 13.72 -8.98
N GLN A 122 2.43 14.12 -7.79
CA GLN A 122 3.60 13.53 -7.12
C GLN A 122 3.41 12.04 -6.80
N ARG A 123 2.23 11.66 -6.30
CA ARG A 123 1.89 10.25 -6.03
C ARG A 123 1.85 9.43 -7.31
N LEU A 124 1.29 9.99 -8.36
CA LEU A 124 1.22 9.32 -9.65
C LEU A 124 2.61 9.15 -10.27
N ALA A 125 3.44 10.19 -10.26
CA ALA A 125 4.81 10.13 -10.76
C ALA A 125 5.63 9.07 -10.01
N TYR A 126 5.47 8.97 -8.68
CA TYR A 126 6.09 7.91 -7.89
C TYR A 126 5.68 6.50 -8.36
N HIS A 127 4.40 6.32 -8.67
CA HIS A 127 3.86 5.04 -9.13
C HIS A 127 4.33 4.68 -10.55
N LEU A 128 4.28 5.63 -11.48
CA LEU A 128 4.74 5.44 -12.86
C LEU A 128 6.26 5.16 -12.90
N GLY A 129 7.04 5.90 -12.10
CA GLY A 129 8.48 5.66 -11.94
C GLY A 129 8.84 4.33 -11.26
N ARG A 130 7.87 3.60 -10.69
CA ARG A 130 8.07 2.26 -10.12
C ARG A 130 7.75 1.12 -11.07
N GLU A 131 6.85 1.31 -12.03
CA GLU A 131 6.67 0.34 -13.12
C GLU A 131 7.90 0.34 -14.04
N GLN A 132 8.57 1.48 -14.17
CA GLN A 132 9.86 1.61 -14.80
C GLN A 132 10.98 1.32 -13.80
N PHE A 133 11.26 0.05 -13.48
CA PHE A 133 12.55 -0.33 -12.84
C PHE A 133 13.76 -0.17 -13.80
N ARG A 134 13.74 0.89 -14.61
CA ARG A 134 14.92 1.58 -15.10
C ARG A 134 14.90 2.94 -14.40
N GLN A 135 16.02 3.37 -13.83
CA GLN A 135 16.13 4.75 -13.38
C GLN A 135 15.56 5.66 -14.47
N PRO A 136 14.78 6.72 -14.13
CA PRO A 136 14.29 7.64 -15.14
C PRO A 136 15.48 7.96 -16.03
N LEU A 137 15.34 7.62 -17.31
CA LEU A 137 16.39 7.83 -18.28
C LEU A 137 16.79 9.28 -18.10
N ASN A 138 18.05 9.55 -17.76
CA ASN A 138 18.53 10.93 -17.76
C ASN A 138 18.27 11.52 -19.15
N GLY A 139 18.28 12.85 -19.29
CA GLY A 139 17.95 13.50 -20.57
C GLY A 139 18.59 12.80 -21.78
N ASP A 140 19.86 12.43 -21.66
CA ASP A 140 20.62 11.70 -22.69
C ASP A 140 20.15 10.27 -22.96
N GLN A 141 19.74 9.53 -21.93
CA GLN A 141 19.22 8.17 -22.07
C GLN A 141 17.83 8.18 -22.73
N LEU A 142 16.98 9.17 -22.42
CA LEU A 142 15.66 9.33 -23.03
C LEU A 142 15.81 9.75 -24.49
N LEU A 143 16.72 10.70 -24.75
CA LEU A 143 17.13 11.09 -26.09
C LEU A 143 17.63 9.88 -26.88
N ARG A 144 18.53 9.05 -26.33
CA ARG A 144 19.00 7.83 -27.02
C ARG A 144 17.87 6.84 -27.35
N GLY A 145 16.92 6.63 -26.44
CA GLY A 145 15.77 5.74 -26.68
C GLY A 145 14.83 6.25 -27.76
N LEU A 146 14.52 7.56 -27.75
CA LEU A 146 13.66 8.19 -28.76
C LEU A 146 14.35 8.29 -30.13
N ARG A 147 15.66 8.51 -30.15
CA ARG A 147 16.47 8.52 -31.38
C ARG A 147 16.58 7.15 -32.03
N ALA A 148 16.66 6.09 -31.22
CA ALA A 148 16.52 4.72 -31.69
C ALA A 148 15.12 4.52 -32.30
N GLU A 149 14.03 4.76 -31.58
CA GLU A 149 12.67 4.58 -32.12
C GLU A 149 12.36 5.38 -33.41
N TRP A 150 12.87 6.61 -33.57
CA TRP A 150 12.59 7.43 -34.76
C TRP A 150 13.23 6.88 -36.05
N GLN A 151 14.49 6.42 -36.01
CA GLN A 151 15.10 5.83 -37.21
C GLN A 151 14.36 4.58 -37.69
N TRP A 152 13.55 3.98 -36.81
CA TRP A 152 12.87 2.70 -37.01
C TRP A 152 11.43 2.92 -37.47
N GLY A 153 10.90 4.15 -37.35
CA GLY A 153 9.55 4.54 -37.78
C GLY A 153 9.44 5.01 -39.22
N VAL A 154 10.54 5.42 -39.85
CA VAL A 154 10.55 5.94 -41.24
C VAL A 154 11.14 4.89 -42.18
N GLY A 155 10.40 3.80 -42.44
CA GLY A 155 10.87 2.79 -43.41
C GLY A 155 10.10 1.47 -43.54
N GLY A 156 9.35 1.03 -42.52
CA GLY A 156 8.42 -0.11 -42.65
C GLY A 156 8.75 -1.34 -41.81
N LYS A 157 7.69 -1.83 -41.16
CA LYS A 157 7.49 -3.08 -40.39
C LYS A 157 8.40 -3.36 -39.18
N ILE A 158 7.72 -3.58 -38.04
CA ILE A 158 8.29 -4.10 -36.80
C ILE A 158 8.81 -5.50 -37.08
N VAL A 159 10.10 -5.69 -36.83
CA VAL A 159 10.84 -6.93 -37.06
C VAL A 159 11.35 -7.44 -35.71
N ASN A 160 11.14 -8.73 -35.44
CA ASN A 160 11.60 -9.38 -34.22
C ASN A 160 13.13 -9.67 -34.31
N GLY A 161 13.69 -10.38 -33.35
CA GLY A 161 15.13 -10.72 -33.37
C GLY A 161 15.57 -11.60 -34.54
N GLU A 162 14.68 -12.38 -35.15
CA GLU A 162 14.98 -13.26 -36.29
C GLU A 162 15.17 -12.43 -37.58
N ASP A 163 14.32 -11.45 -37.80
CA ASP A 163 14.37 -10.59 -38.99
C ASP A 163 15.65 -9.70 -39.07
N ARG A 164 16.29 -9.41 -37.93
CA ARG A 164 17.58 -8.69 -37.88
C ARG A 164 18.72 -9.55 -38.41
N GLN A 165 18.66 -10.85 -38.11
CA GLN A 165 19.60 -11.84 -38.63
C GLN A 165 19.37 -12.04 -40.14
N ASP A 166 18.10 -12.11 -40.57
CA ASP A 166 17.75 -12.22 -42.00
C ASP A 166 18.23 -11.02 -42.83
N TYR A 167 18.19 -9.80 -42.28
CA TYR A 167 18.72 -8.60 -42.97
C TYR A 167 20.23 -8.66 -43.14
N GLU A 168 20.96 -9.06 -42.09
CA GLU A 168 22.43 -9.19 -42.12
C GLU A 168 22.85 -10.30 -43.09
N GLU A 169 22.13 -11.43 -43.09
CA GLU A 169 22.32 -12.52 -44.05
C GLU A 169 22.02 -12.09 -45.50
N ALA A 170 20.98 -11.28 -45.72
CA ALA A 170 20.58 -10.83 -47.06
C ALA A 170 21.48 -9.73 -47.65
N ASN A 171 22.05 -8.87 -46.81
CA ASN A 171 22.74 -7.65 -47.27
C ASN A 171 24.24 -7.64 -46.95
N GLY A 172 24.75 -8.61 -46.19
CA GLY A 172 26.17 -8.77 -45.90
C GLY A 172 26.78 -7.65 -45.05
N VAL A 173 25.95 -6.82 -44.42
CA VAL A 173 26.35 -5.73 -43.54
C VAL A 173 25.44 -5.68 -42.31
N GLU A 174 26.04 -5.47 -41.14
CA GLU A 174 25.31 -5.20 -39.90
C GLU A 174 24.54 -3.86 -40.05
N MET A 175 23.29 -3.81 -39.57
CA MET A 175 22.48 -2.59 -39.68
C MET A 175 23.16 -1.38 -39.01
N PRO A 176 23.24 -0.19 -39.66
CA PRO A 176 23.88 0.99 -39.08
C PRO A 176 23.18 1.51 -37.83
N THR A 177 23.93 1.85 -36.79
CA THR A 177 23.42 2.31 -35.47
C THR A 177 23.45 3.83 -35.26
N THR A 178 23.62 4.63 -36.31
CA THR A 178 23.85 6.07 -36.19
C THR A 178 22.63 6.84 -35.72
N LEU A 179 22.50 7.06 -34.41
CA LEU A 179 21.51 7.93 -33.75
C LEU A 179 21.25 9.23 -34.52
N ILE A 180 19.98 9.62 -34.74
CA ILE A 180 19.64 10.97 -35.25
C ILE A 180 20.25 12.06 -34.36
N THR A 181 20.55 13.22 -34.94
CA THR A 181 21.14 14.37 -34.24
C THR A 181 20.11 15.13 -33.38
N ASP A 182 20.59 15.98 -32.46
CA ASP A 182 19.72 16.85 -31.64
C ASP A 182 18.84 17.78 -32.48
N GLN A 183 19.39 18.29 -33.58
CA GLN A 183 18.68 19.19 -34.47
C GLN A 183 17.54 18.46 -35.18
N GLU A 184 17.80 17.27 -35.73
CA GLU A 184 16.76 16.45 -36.36
C GLU A 184 15.66 16.09 -35.36
N PHE A 185 16.02 15.79 -34.11
CA PHE A 185 15.04 15.51 -33.04
C PHE A 185 14.16 16.73 -32.71
N ALA A 186 14.75 17.92 -32.61
CA ALA A 186 14.00 19.17 -32.41
C ALA A 186 13.09 19.49 -33.61
N ASP A 187 13.58 19.22 -34.82
CA ASP A 187 12.82 19.42 -36.06
C ASP A 187 11.61 18.47 -36.12
N ILE A 188 11.73 17.24 -35.64
CA ILE A 188 10.63 16.26 -35.55
C ILE A 188 9.57 16.68 -34.53
N ALA A 189 9.99 17.13 -33.33
CA ALA A 189 9.09 17.63 -32.31
C ALA A 189 8.23 18.80 -32.83
N THR A 190 8.81 19.60 -33.72
CA THR A 190 8.15 20.78 -34.31
C THR A 190 7.31 20.42 -35.54
N SER A 191 7.84 19.59 -36.44
CA SER A 191 7.22 19.28 -37.74
C SER A 191 6.18 18.16 -37.68
N HIS A 192 6.29 17.23 -36.73
CA HIS A 192 5.41 16.07 -36.59
C HIS A 192 4.98 15.86 -35.13
N PRO A 193 4.29 16.84 -34.51
CA PRO A 193 4.02 16.84 -33.07
C PRO A 193 3.16 15.66 -32.60
N GLY A 194 2.26 15.15 -33.46
CA GLY A 194 1.43 13.98 -33.16
C GLY A 194 2.24 12.67 -33.07
N PHE A 195 3.23 12.52 -33.95
CA PHE A 195 4.13 11.36 -33.95
C PHE A 195 5.13 11.44 -32.79
N TYR A 196 5.68 12.62 -32.52
CA TYR A 196 6.52 12.88 -31.35
C TYR A 196 5.78 12.53 -30.04
N THR A 197 4.53 12.97 -29.92
CA THR A 197 3.67 12.62 -28.77
C THR A 197 3.45 11.11 -28.66
N HIS A 198 3.27 10.43 -29.80
CA HIS A 198 3.10 8.98 -29.82
C HIS A 198 4.38 8.25 -29.38
N MET A 199 5.55 8.61 -29.89
CA MET A 199 6.83 8.02 -29.47
C MET A 199 7.10 8.18 -27.97
N VAL A 200 6.85 9.39 -27.43
CA VAL A 200 6.97 9.63 -25.98
C VAL A 200 5.99 8.74 -25.21
N ALA A 201 4.77 8.56 -25.71
CA ALA A 201 3.75 7.72 -25.08
C ALA A 201 4.01 6.20 -25.22
N THR A 202 4.72 5.75 -26.26
CA THR A 202 5.06 4.32 -26.46
C THR A 202 6.14 3.87 -25.48
N VAL A 203 7.10 4.74 -25.17
CA VAL A 203 8.13 4.50 -24.14
C VAL A 203 7.54 4.43 -22.71
N GLU A 204 6.32 4.95 -22.50
CA GLU A 204 5.66 5.02 -21.19
C GLU A 204 4.78 3.80 -20.84
N ASN A 205 4.51 2.85 -21.75
CA ASN A 205 3.27 2.04 -21.66
C ASN A 205 3.35 0.56 -21.24
N ASP A 206 4.48 0.01 -20.78
CA ASP A 206 4.57 -1.43 -20.46
C ASP A 206 4.18 -1.83 -19.00
N GLY A 207 3.06 -1.30 -18.50
CA GLY A 207 2.53 -1.66 -17.18
C GLY A 207 1.01 -1.47 -17.07
N GLY A 208 0.28 -2.55 -16.76
CA GLY A 208 -1.18 -2.54 -16.67
C GLY A 208 -1.78 -1.55 -15.66
N LEU A 209 -1.01 -1.04 -14.68
CA LEU A 209 -1.46 0.00 -13.75
C LEU A 209 -1.38 1.42 -14.37
N GLY A 210 -0.43 1.66 -15.27
CA GLY A 210 -0.34 2.90 -16.05
C GLY A 210 -1.63 3.22 -16.79
N SER A 211 -2.26 2.23 -17.42
CA SER A 211 -3.53 2.41 -18.16
C SER A 211 -4.68 2.94 -17.29
N ALA A 212 -4.82 2.45 -16.06
CA ALA A 212 -5.87 2.87 -15.13
C ALA A 212 -5.63 4.29 -14.59
N ALA A 213 -4.37 4.63 -14.31
CA ALA A 213 -4.00 5.97 -13.88
C ALA A 213 -4.09 6.99 -15.03
N HIS A 214 -3.73 6.60 -16.24
CA HIS A 214 -3.87 7.41 -17.44
C HIS A 214 -5.35 7.62 -17.81
N ALA A 215 -6.20 6.60 -17.64
CA ALA A 215 -7.64 6.73 -17.74
C ALA A 215 -8.24 7.63 -16.64
N ALA A 216 -7.64 7.66 -15.45
CA ALA A 216 -8.02 8.59 -14.38
C ALA A 216 -7.61 10.04 -14.73
N LEU A 217 -6.43 10.24 -15.32
CA LEU A 217 -5.97 11.54 -15.87
C LEU A 217 -6.84 12.01 -17.05
N LYS A 218 -7.24 11.13 -17.97
CA LYS A 218 -8.18 11.48 -19.05
C LYS A 218 -9.57 11.86 -18.51
N ARG A 219 -10.06 11.15 -17.48
CA ARG A 219 -11.28 11.53 -16.73
C ARG A 219 -11.11 12.86 -15.97
N HIS A 220 -9.90 13.17 -15.52
CA HIS A 220 -9.56 14.39 -14.76
C HIS A 220 -9.69 15.69 -15.58
N ASN A 221 -9.62 15.65 -16.92
CA ASN A 221 -9.96 16.81 -17.75
C ASN A 221 -11.45 17.20 -17.69
N SER A 222 -12.29 16.45 -16.94
CA SER A 222 -13.63 16.89 -16.58
C SER A 222 -13.63 17.63 -15.24
N SER A 223 -14.32 18.77 -15.17
CA SER A 223 -14.58 19.54 -13.94
C SER A 223 -15.36 18.76 -12.84
N ALA A 224 -15.57 17.47 -13.03
CA ALA A 224 -16.34 16.58 -12.16
C ALA A 224 -15.53 16.03 -10.98
N VAL A 225 -14.21 15.85 -11.10
CA VAL A 225 -13.38 15.30 -10.02
C VAL A 225 -13.08 16.38 -8.99
N ARG A 226 -13.54 16.17 -7.75
CA ARG A 226 -13.42 17.17 -6.66
C ARG A 226 -12.58 16.67 -5.49
N HIS A 227 -12.43 15.36 -5.37
CA HIS A 227 -11.74 14.73 -4.25
C HIS A 227 -10.79 13.66 -4.74
N MET A 228 -9.69 13.51 -4.01
CA MET A 228 -8.90 12.30 -4.05
C MET A 228 -9.19 11.46 -2.82
N MET A 229 -9.20 10.15 -3.00
CA MET A 229 -9.46 9.19 -1.94
C MET A 229 -8.32 8.18 -1.82
N GLN A 230 -8.13 7.67 -0.61
CA GLN A 230 -7.13 6.67 -0.29
C GLN A 230 -7.73 5.59 0.60
N ASN A 231 -7.16 4.39 0.49
CA ASN A 231 -7.43 3.28 1.40
C ASN A 231 -6.16 3.06 2.23
N THR A 232 -6.20 3.41 3.51
CA THR A 232 -5.01 3.50 4.35
C THR A 232 -5.07 2.54 5.52
N ALA A 233 -3.99 1.77 5.71
CA ALA A 233 -3.72 1.02 6.92
C ALA A 233 -2.88 1.87 7.89
N TYR A 234 -3.23 1.81 9.16
CA TYR A 234 -2.49 2.44 10.25
C TYR A 234 -2.06 1.36 11.23
N ALA A 235 -0.82 1.43 11.71
CA ALA A 235 -0.36 0.63 12.83
C ALA A 235 -0.22 1.51 14.06
N PHE A 236 -0.89 1.13 15.15
CA PHE A 236 -0.86 1.85 16.42
C PHE A 236 -0.11 1.06 17.48
N LEU A 237 0.71 1.73 18.27
CA LEU A 237 1.40 1.16 19.42
C LEU A 237 1.50 2.21 20.53
N ASN A 238 1.08 1.85 21.75
CA ASN A 238 1.12 2.71 22.93
C ASN A 238 0.46 4.09 22.70
N GLY A 239 -0.58 4.16 21.87
CA GLY A 239 -1.28 5.39 21.53
C GLY A 239 -0.70 6.22 20.40
N ASN A 240 0.39 5.79 19.79
CA ASN A 240 1.04 6.47 18.68
C ASN A 240 0.75 5.73 17.37
N VAL A 241 0.62 6.48 16.28
CA VAL A 241 0.71 5.91 14.92
C VAL A 241 2.19 5.65 14.67
N VAL A 242 2.60 4.38 14.68
CA VAL A 242 3.99 3.98 14.40
C VAL A 242 4.22 3.67 12.92
N PHE A 243 3.13 3.43 12.17
CA PHE A 243 3.20 3.27 10.73
C PHE A 243 1.89 3.66 10.04
N GLU A 244 2.02 4.11 8.80
CA GLU A 244 0.92 4.40 7.88
C GLU A 244 1.30 3.86 6.51
N TYR A 245 0.39 3.14 5.87
CA TYR A 245 0.53 2.61 4.52
C TYR A 245 -0.75 2.83 3.73
N ALA A 246 -0.66 3.59 2.64
CA ALA A 246 -1.76 3.75 1.69
C ALA A 246 -1.65 2.70 0.59
N LYS A 247 -2.77 2.06 0.27
CA LYS A 247 -2.90 1.05 -0.78
C LYS A 247 -2.35 1.57 -2.11
N GLN A 248 -1.69 0.70 -2.86
CA GLN A 248 -1.02 1.05 -4.11
C GLN A 248 -1.82 0.63 -5.34
N GLY A 249 -2.51 -0.51 -5.27
CA GLY A 249 -3.41 -1.03 -6.29
C GLY A 249 -4.84 -0.53 -6.11
N ASN A 250 -5.48 -0.11 -7.21
CA ASN A 250 -6.89 0.22 -7.21
C ASN A 250 -7.73 -1.03 -7.55
N TYR A 251 -8.74 -1.34 -6.74
CA TYR A 251 -9.74 -2.36 -7.03
C TYR A 251 -11.16 -1.79 -6.85
N HIS A 252 -11.50 -0.78 -7.66
CA HIS A 252 -12.76 -0.04 -7.59
C HIS A 252 -12.97 0.69 -6.26
N GLU A 253 -11.92 1.34 -5.76
CA GLU A 253 -11.94 2.12 -4.52
C GLU A 253 -12.85 3.35 -4.62
N GLU A 254 -12.95 3.93 -5.83
CA GLU A 254 -13.74 5.11 -6.17
C GLU A 254 -15.22 4.82 -6.46
N ALA A 255 -15.65 3.56 -6.32
CA ALA A 255 -16.98 3.17 -6.76
C ALA A 255 -18.12 3.92 -6.02
N GLY A 256 -19.11 4.39 -6.78
CA GLY A 256 -20.31 5.05 -6.24
C GLY A 256 -20.26 6.58 -6.15
N ASP A 257 -19.16 7.21 -6.55
CA ASP A 257 -19.04 8.67 -6.58
C ASP A 257 -18.08 9.10 -7.69
N GLY A 258 -18.64 9.60 -8.81
CA GLY A 258 -17.87 10.05 -9.97
C GLY A 258 -17.00 11.30 -9.71
N SER A 259 -17.12 11.91 -8.53
CA SER A 259 -16.25 13.03 -8.11
C SER A 259 -14.97 12.58 -7.40
N LEU A 260 -14.78 11.27 -7.22
CA LEU A 260 -13.60 10.68 -6.59
C LEU A 260 -12.58 10.21 -7.63
N VAL A 261 -11.30 10.39 -7.31
CA VAL A 261 -10.21 9.64 -7.90
C VAL A 261 -9.46 8.88 -6.82
N PHE A 262 -9.03 7.65 -7.11
CA PHE A 262 -8.12 6.91 -6.24
C PHE A 262 -6.71 7.49 -6.35
N ALA A 263 -6.10 7.85 -5.21
CA ALA A 263 -4.73 8.32 -5.13
C ALA A 263 -3.84 7.24 -4.49
N PRO A 264 -2.98 6.57 -5.28
CA PRO A 264 -2.14 5.51 -4.76
C PRO A 264 -1.18 5.98 -3.65
N GLY A 265 -0.82 5.06 -2.77
CA GLY A 265 0.22 5.27 -1.78
C GLY A 265 1.60 5.34 -2.40
N ALA A 266 2.42 6.27 -1.93
CA ALA A 266 3.80 6.44 -2.40
C ALA A 266 4.86 6.00 -1.37
N LYS A 267 4.44 5.30 -0.30
CA LYS A 267 5.34 4.86 0.77
C LYS A 267 5.62 3.37 0.63
N SER A 268 6.85 2.95 0.92
CA SER A 268 7.18 1.53 1.08
C SER A 268 6.27 0.88 2.13
N GLY A 269 5.88 -0.37 1.89
CA GLY A 269 5.17 -1.19 2.87
C GLY A 269 6.08 -1.76 3.95
N VAL A 270 7.37 -1.41 3.99
CA VAL A 270 8.35 -1.89 4.96
C VAL A 270 8.50 -0.92 6.12
N GLN A 271 8.51 -1.44 7.36
CA GLN A 271 8.79 -0.65 8.56
C GLN A 271 9.47 -1.50 9.63
N ASN A 272 10.50 -0.95 10.29
CA ASN A 272 11.03 -1.53 11.52
C ASN A 272 10.26 -0.95 12.73
N ILE A 273 9.74 -1.82 13.59
CA ILE A 273 9.04 -1.46 14.84
C ILE A 273 9.67 -2.31 15.94
N GLU A 274 10.37 -1.66 16.87
CA GLU A 274 11.02 -2.30 18.02
C GLU A 274 11.96 -3.47 17.65
N GLY A 275 12.77 -3.29 16.60
CA GLY A 275 13.76 -4.28 16.16
C GLY A 275 13.17 -5.41 15.31
N ILE A 276 11.88 -5.32 14.95
CA ILE A 276 11.18 -6.28 14.09
C ILE A 276 10.86 -5.59 12.77
N ARG A 277 11.26 -6.22 11.66
CA ARG A 277 11.00 -5.71 10.31
C ARG A 277 9.66 -6.25 9.81
N PHE A 278 8.68 -5.35 9.70
CA PHE A 278 7.35 -5.63 9.19
C PHE A 278 7.22 -5.27 7.72
N GLY A 279 6.39 -6.04 7.02
CA GLY A 279 5.91 -5.77 5.67
C GLY A 279 4.39 -5.67 5.70
N PHE A 280 3.81 -4.64 5.09
CA PHE A 280 2.36 -4.42 5.10
C PHE A 280 1.83 -4.29 3.67
N GLU A 281 0.75 -5.03 3.38
CA GLU A 281 0.01 -4.93 2.13
C GLU A 281 -1.50 -4.85 2.38
N ILE A 282 -2.21 -4.23 1.45
CA ILE A 282 -3.68 -4.16 1.47
C ILE A 282 -4.24 -4.88 0.26
N CYS A 283 -4.87 -6.03 0.50
CA CYS A 283 -5.72 -6.72 -0.46
C CYS A 283 -5.03 -6.95 -1.81
N LEU A 284 -5.50 -6.29 -2.88
CA LEU A 284 -4.95 -6.38 -4.24
C LEU A 284 -3.43 -6.15 -4.29
N ASP A 285 -2.85 -5.33 -3.39
CA ASP A 285 -1.41 -5.12 -3.33
C ASP A 285 -0.64 -6.44 -3.24
N HIS A 286 -1.16 -7.41 -2.48
CA HIS A 286 -0.55 -8.72 -2.35
C HIS A 286 -0.56 -9.51 -3.64
N ASN A 287 -1.69 -9.52 -4.37
CA ASN A 287 -1.76 -10.20 -5.68
C ASN A 287 -0.86 -9.51 -6.72
N LEU A 288 -0.69 -8.20 -6.64
CA LEU A 288 0.21 -7.44 -7.51
C LEU A 288 1.69 -7.62 -7.16
N GLY A 289 2.00 -8.30 -6.05
CA GLY A 289 3.36 -8.44 -5.53
C GLY A 289 3.98 -7.09 -5.20
N THR A 290 3.18 -6.14 -4.72
CA THR A 290 3.61 -4.75 -4.49
C THR A 290 4.83 -4.72 -3.59
N LEU A 291 4.79 -5.38 -2.44
CA LEU A 291 5.90 -5.41 -1.50
C LEU A 291 7.09 -6.23 -2.03
N SER A 292 6.82 -7.32 -2.74
CA SER A 292 7.86 -8.13 -3.40
C SER A 292 8.68 -7.30 -4.39
N LYS A 293 8.02 -6.54 -5.26
CA LYS A 293 8.66 -5.61 -6.19
C LYS A 293 9.47 -4.53 -5.47
N GLN A 294 8.96 -3.99 -4.35
CA GLN A 294 9.67 -3.00 -3.55
C GLN A 294 10.98 -3.53 -2.96
N LEU A 295 10.99 -4.81 -2.61
CA LEU A 295 12.15 -5.52 -2.06
C LEU A 295 12.98 -6.21 -3.14
N ARG A 296 12.69 -5.99 -4.43
CA ARG A 296 13.36 -6.67 -5.56
C ARG A 296 13.34 -8.19 -5.42
N ASN A 297 12.20 -8.73 -4.98
CA ASN A 297 11.98 -10.14 -4.67
C ASN A 297 12.85 -10.69 -3.52
N GLY A 298 13.44 -9.82 -2.70
CA GLY A 298 14.13 -10.18 -1.48
C GLY A 298 13.17 -10.65 -0.38
N ARG A 299 13.59 -11.66 0.39
CA ARG A 299 12.87 -12.16 1.56
C ARG A 299 13.53 -11.67 2.84
N GLU A 300 13.25 -10.42 3.19
CA GLU A 300 13.94 -9.72 4.27
C GLU A 300 13.00 -9.28 5.41
N ILE A 301 11.74 -9.72 5.39
CA ILE A 301 10.72 -9.30 6.36
C ILE A 301 10.55 -10.36 7.44
N ASP A 302 10.52 -9.97 8.72
CA ASP A 302 10.22 -10.89 9.82
C ASP A 302 8.75 -11.27 9.84
N ILE A 303 7.87 -10.28 9.68
CA ILE A 303 6.42 -10.45 9.71
C ILE A 303 5.77 -9.70 8.55
N HIS A 304 5.24 -10.45 7.57
CA HIS A 304 4.48 -9.93 6.44
C HIS A 304 2.98 -9.96 6.75
N ILE A 305 2.35 -8.81 6.86
CA ILE A 305 0.95 -8.62 7.23
C ILE A 305 0.11 -8.21 6.02
N VAL A 306 -0.99 -8.93 5.77
CA VAL A 306 -1.99 -8.59 4.74
C VAL A 306 -3.34 -8.33 5.39
N MET A 307 -3.96 -7.20 5.03
CA MET A 307 -5.35 -6.85 5.38
C MET A 307 -6.21 -6.85 4.13
N SER A 308 -7.31 -7.61 4.08
CA SER A 308 -8.09 -7.74 2.83
C SER A 308 -9.59 -7.91 3.03
N ASP A 309 -10.38 -7.38 2.08
CA ASP A 309 -11.73 -7.88 1.77
C ASP A 309 -11.63 -9.02 0.75
N TRP A 310 -10.85 -10.03 1.16
CA TRP A 310 -10.38 -11.19 0.40
C TRP A 310 -9.27 -10.94 -0.63
N VAL A 311 -8.19 -11.70 -0.46
CA VAL A 311 -7.16 -11.97 -1.46
C VAL A 311 -6.63 -13.38 -1.20
N GLY A 312 -6.24 -14.10 -2.24
CA GLY A 312 -5.62 -15.42 -2.08
C GLY A 312 -4.19 -15.30 -1.54
N PHE A 313 -3.67 -16.39 -0.98
CA PHE A 313 -2.25 -16.51 -0.69
C PHE A 313 -1.47 -16.72 -2.00
N SER A 314 -0.51 -15.85 -2.30
CA SER A 314 0.40 -16.00 -3.45
C SER A 314 1.82 -16.19 -2.98
N ALA A 315 2.35 -17.41 -3.06
CA ALA A 315 3.68 -17.75 -2.54
C ALA A 315 4.80 -16.88 -3.13
N GLY A 316 4.71 -16.53 -4.42
CA GLY A 316 5.67 -15.66 -5.10
C GLY A 316 5.66 -14.19 -4.62
N ASN A 317 4.60 -13.78 -3.93
CA ASN A 317 4.45 -12.42 -3.40
C ASN A 317 4.73 -12.35 -1.90
N VAL A 318 5.04 -13.48 -1.25
CA VAL A 318 5.44 -13.50 0.17
C VAL A 318 6.91 -13.13 0.30
N VAL A 319 7.13 -12.03 1.02
CA VAL A 319 8.48 -11.48 1.28
C VAL A 319 9.00 -11.77 2.70
N ALA A 320 8.26 -12.52 3.49
CA ALA A 320 8.75 -12.96 4.79
C ALA A 320 9.97 -13.87 4.59
N ARG A 321 11.02 -13.65 5.40
CA ARG A 321 12.23 -14.47 5.42
C ARG A 321 11.93 -15.90 5.84
N ASP A 322 12.87 -16.80 5.57
CA ASP A 322 12.77 -18.15 6.11
C ASP A 322 12.78 -18.11 7.65
N GLY A 323 11.88 -18.86 8.28
CA GLY A 323 11.59 -18.79 9.70
C GLY A 323 10.67 -17.63 10.12
N GLY A 324 10.45 -16.63 9.27
CA GLY A 324 9.54 -15.50 9.46
C GLY A 324 8.07 -15.88 9.29
N PHE A 325 7.16 -14.91 9.41
CA PHE A 325 5.71 -15.14 9.44
C PHE A 325 4.94 -14.36 8.38
N PHE A 326 3.91 -14.98 7.82
CA PHE A 326 2.85 -14.35 7.05
C PHE A 326 1.57 -14.32 7.90
N VAL A 327 1.00 -13.13 8.12
CA VAL A 327 -0.20 -12.92 8.95
C VAL A 327 -1.27 -12.26 8.09
N HIS A 328 -2.45 -12.87 8.01
CA HIS A 328 -3.51 -12.43 7.11
C HIS A 328 -4.83 -12.24 7.85
N ALA A 329 -5.32 -11.00 7.91
CA ALA A 329 -6.68 -10.71 8.30
C ALA A 329 -7.55 -10.52 7.04
N SER A 330 -8.53 -11.40 6.88
CA SER A 330 -9.41 -11.42 5.71
C SER A 330 -10.87 -11.46 6.14
N THR A 331 -11.76 -10.92 5.31
CA THR A 331 -13.21 -11.11 5.44
C THR A 331 -13.64 -12.55 5.11
N GLU A 332 -12.78 -13.30 4.41
CA GLU A 332 -12.96 -14.70 4.04
C GLU A 332 -12.17 -15.62 5.00
N PRO A 333 -12.86 -16.46 5.79
CA PRO A 333 -12.20 -17.29 6.81
C PRO A 333 -11.14 -18.23 6.25
N SER A 334 -11.34 -18.78 5.06
CA SER A 334 -10.44 -19.80 4.48
C SER A 334 -9.02 -19.31 4.18
N VAL A 335 -8.81 -17.99 4.15
CA VAL A 335 -7.50 -17.37 3.90
C VAL A 335 -7.00 -16.55 5.10
N ALA A 336 -7.74 -16.50 6.21
CA ALA A 336 -7.31 -15.78 7.41
C ALA A 336 -6.47 -16.68 8.33
N GLY A 337 -5.40 -16.15 8.91
CA GLY A 337 -4.54 -16.92 9.82
C GLY A 337 -3.11 -16.39 9.94
N ALA A 338 -2.24 -17.18 10.57
CA ALA A 338 -0.82 -16.93 10.62
C ALA A 338 -0.05 -18.19 10.21
N TRP A 339 1.00 -18.02 9.42
CA TRP A 339 1.84 -19.10 8.93
C TRP A 339 3.31 -18.73 9.06
N ARG A 340 4.12 -19.67 9.55
CA ARG A 340 5.58 -19.60 9.44
C ARG A 340 6.00 -19.93 8.02
N ILE A 341 6.97 -19.20 7.48
CA ILE A 341 7.58 -19.51 6.19
C ILE A 341 8.77 -20.42 6.42
N SER A 342 8.80 -21.56 5.71
CA SER A 342 9.91 -22.52 5.76
C SER A 342 10.16 -23.08 4.36
N ASN A 343 11.37 -22.87 3.84
CA ASN A 343 11.78 -23.16 2.47
C ASN A 343 10.79 -22.63 1.42
N GLY A 344 10.24 -21.42 1.67
CA GLY A 344 9.22 -20.79 0.82
C GLY A 344 7.82 -21.41 0.88
N GLN A 345 7.60 -22.43 1.70
CA GLN A 345 6.29 -22.99 2.00
C GLN A 345 5.70 -22.32 3.24
N LYS A 346 4.37 -22.23 3.29
CA LYS A 346 3.67 -21.78 4.49
C LYS A 346 3.35 -22.98 5.38
N VAL A 347 3.75 -22.91 6.65
CA VAL A 347 3.43 -23.89 7.70
C VAL A 347 2.53 -23.17 8.69
N LEU A 348 1.36 -23.74 9.00
CA LEU A 348 0.43 -23.11 9.93
C LEU A 348 1.10 -22.87 11.28
N ALA A 349 0.97 -21.65 11.83
CA ALA A 349 1.51 -21.32 13.13
C ALA A 349 0.80 -22.11 14.24
N HIS A 350 1.42 -22.23 15.42
CA HIS A 350 0.80 -22.90 16.57
C HIS A 350 -0.46 -22.13 17.00
N SER A 351 -1.63 -22.78 16.90
CA SER A 351 -2.90 -22.17 17.27
C SER A 351 -3.04 -22.07 18.79
N LEU A 352 -3.43 -20.90 19.27
CA LEU A 352 -3.78 -20.66 20.67
C LEU A 352 -5.30 -20.64 20.90
N GLY A 353 -6.04 -21.16 19.91
CA GLY A 353 -7.50 -21.23 19.87
C GLY A 353 -8.15 -20.05 19.14
N SER A 354 -9.47 -20.12 19.05
CA SER A 354 -10.32 -19.08 18.47
C SER A 354 -11.53 -18.83 19.35
N GLU A 355 -12.04 -17.60 19.31
CA GLU A 355 -13.26 -17.22 20.01
C GLU A 355 -14.18 -16.37 19.12
N THR A 356 -15.45 -16.25 19.52
CA THR A 356 -16.44 -15.46 18.78
C THR A 356 -16.61 -14.09 19.43
N ILE A 357 -16.13 -13.05 18.76
CA ILE A 357 -16.33 -11.65 19.19
C ILE A 357 -17.39 -11.02 18.31
N GLN A 358 -18.50 -10.59 18.93
CA GLN A 358 -19.59 -9.91 18.22
C GLN A 358 -20.07 -10.70 16.99
N GLY A 359 -20.25 -12.02 17.17
CA GLY A 359 -20.72 -12.96 16.13
C GLY A 359 -19.70 -13.30 15.04
N THR A 360 -18.41 -12.95 15.22
CA THR A 360 -17.36 -13.19 14.21
C THR A 360 -16.12 -13.84 14.81
N PRO A 361 -15.46 -14.80 14.11
CA PRO A 361 -14.29 -15.49 14.63
C PRO A 361 -13.08 -14.57 14.80
N LEU A 362 -12.43 -14.64 15.95
CA LEU A 362 -11.12 -14.09 16.24
C LEU A 362 -10.18 -15.26 16.58
N SER A 363 -9.16 -15.47 15.77
CA SER A 363 -8.20 -16.57 15.95
C SER A 363 -6.87 -16.04 16.46
N HIS A 364 -6.23 -16.82 17.34
CA HIS A 364 -4.98 -16.48 17.99
C HIS A 364 -3.89 -17.49 17.65
N TRP A 365 -2.68 -17.00 17.47
CA TRP A 365 -1.52 -17.78 17.05
C TRP A 365 -0.30 -17.40 17.88
N GLU A 366 0.53 -18.38 18.20
CA GLU A 366 1.88 -18.14 18.71
C GLU A 366 2.81 -17.92 17.52
N ILE A 367 3.57 -16.81 17.57
CA ILE A 367 4.61 -16.50 16.60
C ILE A 367 5.90 -16.15 17.35
N ASP A 368 7.05 -16.34 16.70
CA ASP A 368 8.35 -16.08 17.30
C ASP A 368 9.34 -15.52 16.27
N VAL A 369 10.04 -14.44 16.61
CA VAL A 369 11.02 -13.81 15.71
C VAL A 369 12.35 -13.58 16.41
N GLU A 370 13.42 -13.57 15.64
CA GLU A 370 14.69 -12.99 16.09
C GLU A 370 14.54 -11.47 16.04
N VAL A 371 14.84 -10.81 17.14
CA VAL A 371 14.79 -9.35 17.24
C VAL A 371 16.23 -8.87 17.15
N GLU A 372 16.52 -8.01 16.18
CA GLU A 372 17.79 -7.31 16.14
C GLU A 372 17.86 -6.36 17.35
N ASP A 373 18.97 -6.43 18.10
CA ASP A 373 19.21 -5.78 19.40
C ASP A 373 18.14 -4.76 19.84
N PRO A 374 17.21 -5.13 20.73
CA PRO A 374 16.11 -4.25 21.12
C PRO A 374 16.58 -3.01 21.89
N PHE A 375 17.80 -3.04 22.45
CA PHE A 375 18.36 -1.95 23.25
C PHE A 375 19.15 -0.94 22.43
N ALA A 376 19.62 -1.30 21.23
CA ALA A 376 20.15 -0.32 20.27
C ALA A 376 19.08 0.73 19.87
N LEU A 377 17.78 0.41 20.01
CA LEU A 377 16.66 1.28 19.65
C LEU A 377 15.95 1.94 20.86
N ALA A 378 16.04 1.35 22.06
CA ALA A 378 15.34 1.80 23.26
C ALA A 378 15.68 3.25 23.69
N GLY A 379 16.84 3.78 23.26
CA GLY A 379 17.24 5.17 23.51
C GLY A 379 16.38 6.25 22.84
N THR A 380 15.40 5.89 21.99
CA THR A 380 14.57 6.87 21.26
C THR A 380 13.10 6.95 21.66
N PHE A 381 12.53 5.94 22.34
CA PHE A 381 11.09 5.88 22.63
C PHE A 381 10.70 5.71 24.10
N MET A 382 11.65 5.36 24.98
CA MET A 382 11.35 5.02 26.39
C MET A 382 11.67 6.14 27.39
N ASP A 383 11.92 7.38 26.96
CA ASP A 383 12.00 8.52 27.88
C ASP A 383 10.61 9.18 28.03
N PRO A 384 9.82 8.85 29.08
CA PRO A 384 8.51 9.47 29.31
C PRO A 384 8.61 10.97 29.64
N SER A 385 9.80 11.50 29.95
CA SER A 385 10.03 12.92 30.21
C SER A 385 10.33 13.74 28.95
N ARG A 386 10.70 13.08 27.85
CA ARG A 386 10.85 13.73 26.55
C ARG A 386 9.49 13.74 25.85
N PRO A 387 8.88 14.91 25.59
CA PRO A 387 7.72 14.96 24.72
C PRO A 387 8.12 14.36 23.38
N VAL A 388 7.49 13.23 23.03
CA VAL A 388 7.58 12.64 21.68
C VAL A 388 7.43 13.80 20.73
N ARG A 389 8.44 14.03 19.87
CA ARG A 389 8.36 15.06 18.81
C ARG A 389 7.01 14.84 18.17
N LYS A 390 6.07 15.77 18.40
CA LYS A 390 4.80 15.79 17.70
C LYS A 390 5.21 15.68 16.24
N TRP A 391 4.84 14.60 15.59
CA TRP A 391 4.76 14.60 14.14
C TRP A 391 3.75 15.71 13.87
N ALA A 392 4.26 16.91 13.66
CA ALA A 392 3.46 18.00 13.20
C ALA A 392 2.87 17.45 11.92
N SER A 393 1.58 17.13 11.95
CA SER A 393 0.77 17.16 10.75
C SER A 393 1.23 18.43 10.04
N VAL A 394 1.75 18.29 8.82
CA VAL A 394 2.01 19.43 7.95
C VAL A 394 0.62 20.00 7.64
N THR A 395 0.04 20.72 8.61
CA THR A 395 -0.96 21.72 8.35
C THR A 395 -0.20 22.78 7.60
N ALA A 396 -0.40 22.80 6.29
CA ALA A 396 0.08 23.84 5.41
C ALA A 396 -0.09 25.19 6.11
N ASN A 397 1.03 25.83 6.44
CA ASN A 397 1.04 27.20 6.89
C ASN A 397 0.36 28.03 5.79
N ARG A 398 -0.85 28.52 6.06
CA ARG A 398 -1.44 29.61 5.29
C ARG A 398 -0.63 30.85 5.61
N GLY A 399 0.41 31.10 4.81
CA GLY A 399 1.13 32.36 4.82
C GLY A 399 0.15 33.49 4.55
N GLY A 400 -0.05 34.34 5.55
CA GLY A 400 -0.77 35.59 5.39
C GLY A 400 0.01 36.50 4.45
N PHE A 401 -0.64 36.93 3.38
CA PHE A 401 -0.25 38.10 2.61
C PHE A 401 -0.29 39.31 3.55
N ARG A 402 0.88 39.88 3.88
CA ARG A 402 0.97 41.26 4.35
C ARG A 402 1.05 42.15 3.11
N SER A 403 0.00 42.92 2.86
CA SER A 403 0.07 44.08 1.98
C SER A 403 0.99 45.13 2.62
N HIS A 404 1.98 45.61 1.88
CA HIS A 404 2.64 46.87 2.20
C HIS A 404 1.84 48.00 1.57
N GLY A 405 1.34 48.89 2.43
CA GLY A 405 1.07 50.29 2.13
C GLY A 405 2.07 51.12 2.93
#